data_AF-A0A7C4YYW6-F1
#
_entry.id   AF-A0A7C4YYW6-F1
#
_cell.length_a   1.000
_cell.length_b   1.000
_cell.length_c   1.000
_cell.angle_alpha   90.00
_cell.angle_beta   90.00
_cell.angle_gamma   90.00
#
_symmetry.space_group_name_H-M   'P 1'
#
loop_
_entity.id
_entity.type
_entity.pdbx_description
1 polymer ?
#
loop_
_entity_poly.entity_id
_entity_poly.type
_entity_poly.pdbx_seq_one_letter_code
_entity_poly.pdbx_strand_id
1 'polypeptide(L)'
;KLGGIIGSAASKYKFSSCTIANTWYRKKLDKEASIRALVEGIFLGTYTFEEFFSEKKEKINLKEVNIEFKGNFEKAIEETRIIAESVFFARDLQNLPSNIATPTYIANAAKEECEKVGISVKIIEKEEAKKLGMNLYLAVAKGSDENPKFVVMEYKGGGDKWFSLVGKGITFDTGGISLKPSEKMEEMKYDMSGAASVIGTMIAIARLGLKVNVVGITPLTENMPSGKATKPGDIVKSMGGISVEIINTDAEGRLILADALEYAKKYNPEFVIDIATLTGACVVALGHEAAGLMGNNSELIDKIKKSSQRTGERVWELPLWDEYNEYIKSDFADIKNVGNRYGGAITAAAFLKKFTNYKWAHLDIAGVAYTDKEKFYIKKGGTGFGVRLFVDMFKSL
;
A
#
# COMPACT_ATOMS: atom_id res chain seq x y z
N LYS A 1 17.04 -9.26 -9.79
CA LYS A 1 18.20 -9.74 -8.98
C LYS A 1 19.52 -9.11 -9.44
N LEU A 2 20.00 -9.39 -10.66
CA LEU A 2 21.28 -8.83 -11.15
C LEU A 2 21.35 -7.30 -11.03
N GLY A 3 20.33 -6.59 -11.51
CA GLY A 3 20.27 -5.13 -11.39
C GLY A 3 20.40 -4.64 -9.95
N GLY A 4 19.69 -5.26 -9.00
CA GLY A 4 19.79 -4.91 -7.58
C GLY A 4 21.17 -5.13 -6.97
N ILE A 5 21.88 -6.18 -7.42
CA ILE A 5 23.27 -6.40 -7.04
C ILE A 5 24.15 -5.25 -7.54
N ILE A 6 23.99 -4.84 -8.80
CA ILE A 6 24.74 -3.73 -9.41
C ILE A 6 24.45 -2.42 -8.66
N GLY A 7 23.18 -2.09 -8.44
CA GLY A 7 22.78 -0.88 -7.72
C GLY A 7 23.31 -0.84 -6.30
N SER A 8 23.24 -1.96 -5.58
CA SER A 8 23.79 -2.07 -4.21
C SER A 8 25.32 -2.03 -4.19
N ALA A 9 25.96 -2.60 -5.21
CA ALA A 9 27.41 -2.60 -5.35
C ALA A 9 27.97 -1.19 -5.56
N ALA A 10 27.24 -0.29 -6.24
CA ALA A 10 27.69 1.08 -6.46
C ALA A 10 28.00 1.81 -5.14
N SER A 11 27.06 1.76 -4.20
CA SER A 11 27.25 2.33 -2.85
C SER A 11 28.34 1.58 -2.07
N LYS A 12 28.34 0.24 -2.12
CA LYS A 12 29.28 -0.59 -1.35
C LYS A 12 30.74 -0.44 -1.80
N TYR A 13 30.98 -0.40 -3.10
CA TYR A 13 32.32 -0.38 -3.71
C TYR A 13 32.72 0.99 -4.25
N LYS A 14 31.89 2.02 -4.02
CA LYS A 14 32.22 3.42 -4.30
C LYS A 14 32.54 3.70 -5.78
N PHE A 15 31.78 3.10 -6.71
CA PHE A 15 31.89 3.42 -8.14
C PHE A 15 30.73 4.30 -8.62
N SER A 16 31.02 5.21 -9.53
CA SER A 16 30.05 6.18 -10.09
C SER A 16 29.54 5.81 -11.49
N SER A 17 30.17 4.85 -12.17
CA SER A 17 29.72 4.36 -13.47
C SER A 17 29.95 2.85 -13.62
N CYS A 18 29.13 2.20 -14.44
CA CYS A 18 29.36 0.83 -14.86
C CYS A 18 28.90 0.59 -16.30
N THR A 19 29.55 -0.39 -16.97
CA THR A 19 29.16 -0.85 -18.30
C THR A 19 28.75 -2.31 -18.24
N ILE A 20 27.59 -2.62 -18.80
CA ILE A 20 27.04 -3.97 -18.93
C ILE A 20 27.10 -4.33 -20.42
N ALA A 21 28.15 -5.05 -20.80
CA ALA A 21 28.45 -5.43 -22.18
C ALA A 21 27.89 -6.82 -22.55
N ASN A 22 27.83 -7.09 -23.86
CA ASN A 22 27.25 -8.28 -24.51
C ASN A 22 25.72 -8.35 -24.48
N THR A 23 25.12 -9.00 -25.50
CA THR A 23 23.66 -9.18 -25.53
C THR A 23 23.24 -10.23 -24.49
N TRP A 24 22.82 -9.80 -23.31
CA TRP A 24 22.25 -10.67 -22.29
C TRP A 24 20.73 -10.46 -22.26
N TYR A 25 19.95 -11.51 -22.45
CA TYR A 25 18.51 -11.48 -22.18
C TYR A 25 18.13 -12.77 -21.47
N ARG A 26 17.12 -12.71 -20.61
CA ARG A 26 16.64 -13.92 -19.96
C ARG A 26 15.91 -14.73 -21.01
N LYS A 27 16.33 -15.97 -21.32
CA LYS A 27 15.69 -16.82 -22.36
C LYS A 27 14.15 -16.95 -22.25
N LYS A 28 13.60 -16.72 -21.05
CA LYS A 28 12.15 -16.77 -20.76
C LYS A 28 11.43 -15.42 -20.79
N LEU A 29 12.15 -14.32 -21.03
CA LEU A 29 11.58 -12.97 -21.16
C LEU A 29 11.92 -12.44 -22.55
N ASP A 30 11.06 -11.59 -23.08
CA ASP A 30 11.43 -10.81 -24.25
C ASP A 30 12.54 -9.79 -23.89
N LYS A 31 13.02 -9.10 -24.92
CA LYS A 31 14.09 -8.10 -24.80
C LYS A 31 13.69 -6.91 -23.93
N GLU A 32 12.47 -6.41 -24.09
CA GLU A 32 11.98 -5.25 -23.35
C GLU A 32 11.77 -5.58 -21.86
N ALA A 33 11.17 -6.72 -21.56
CA ALA A 33 11.00 -7.22 -20.20
C ALA A 33 12.35 -7.48 -19.52
N SER A 34 13.35 -7.95 -20.27
CA SER A 34 14.71 -8.15 -19.75
C SER A 34 15.39 -6.83 -19.37
N ILE A 35 15.31 -5.80 -20.23
CA ILE A 35 15.91 -4.49 -19.94
C ILE A 35 15.19 -3.80 -18.78
N ARG A 36 13.85 -3.83 -18.74
CA ARG A 36 13.05 -3.27 -17.63
C ARG A 36 13.43 -3.91 -16.30
N ALA A 37 13.51 -5.24 -16.22
CA ALA A 37 13.84 -5.94 -14.99
C ALA A 37 15.28 -5.65 -14.48
N LEU A 38 16.23 -5.42 -15.39
CA LEU A 38 17.58 -5.00 -15.01
C LEU A 38 17.55 -3.57 -14.47
N VAL A 39 17.02 -2.63 -15.26
CA VAL A 39 17.02 -1.20 -14.95
C VAL A 39 16.25 -0.93 -13.66
N GLU A 40 15.09 -1.56 -13.48
CA GLU A 40 14.32 -1.51 -12.23
C GLU A 40 15.17 -2.01 -11.06
N GLY A 41 15.82 -3.16 -11.24
CA GLY A 41 16.70 -3.70 -10.23
C GLY A 41 17.81 -2.73 -9.84
N ILE A 42 18.45 -2.08 -10.82
CA ILE A 42 19.53 -1.10 -10.60
C ILE A 42 19.00 0.05 -9.75
N PHE A 43 17.95 0.74 -10.19
CA PHE A 43 17.34 1.83 -9.43
C PHE A 43 16.94 1.39 -8.02
N LEU A 44 16.16 0.32 -7.89
CA LEU A 44 15.71 -0.15 -6.58
C LEU A 44 16.86 -0.56 -5.65
N GLY A 45 17.99 -1.00 -6.21
CA GLY A 45 19.22 -1.32 -5.51
C GLY A 45 20.04 -0.10 -5.07
N THR A 46 19.82 1.09 -5.64
CA THR A 46 20.50 2.34 -5.22
C THR A 46 19.75 3.08 -4.12
N TYR A 47 18.54 2.65 -3.75
CA TYR A 47 17.78 3.29 -2.68
C TYR A 47 18.53 3.24 -1.34
N THR A 48 18.50 4.36 -0.61
CA THR A 48 19.07 4.50 0.74
C THR A 48 18.20 5.47 1.54
N PHE A 49 17.91 5.13 2.79
CA PHE A 49 17.22 6.01 3.73
C PHE A 49 18.18 6.39 4.87
N GLU A 50 18.81 7.56 4.76
CA GLU A 50 19.86 8.02 5.69
C GLU A 50 19.55 9.38 6.32
N GLU A 51 18.28 9.82 6.30
CA GLU A 51 17.87 11.18 6.67
C GLU A 51 18.25 11.56 8.12
N PHE A 52 18.18 10.61 9.05
CA PHE A 52 18.39 10.84 10.49
C PHE A 52 19.79 10.50 10.99
N PHE A 53 20.72 10.09 10.12
CA PHE A 53 22.11 9.88 10.53
C PHE A 53 22.83 11.23 10.65
N SER A 54 23.48 11.47 11.80
CA SER A 54 24.31 12.66 12.03
C SER A 54 25.52 12.69 11.09
N GLU A 55 26.17 11.55 10.93
CA GLU A 55 27.19 11.34 9.92
C GLU A 55 26.54 10.84 8.62
N LYS A 56 26.35 11.76 7.68
CA LYS A 56 25.95 11.39 6.32
C LYS A 56 27.14 10.73 5.64
N LYS A 57 27.00 9.47 5.24
CA LYS A 57 27.99 8.83 4.38
C LYS A 57 28.07 9.59 3.07
N GLU A 58 29.27 9.65 2.49
CA GLU A 58 29.46 10.24 1.17
C GLU A 58 28.54 9.52 0.18
N LYS A 59 27.55 10.25 -0.37
CA LYS A 59 26.62 9.71 -1.35
C LYS A 59 27.34 9.50 -2.68
N ILE A 60 27.98 8.35 -2.83
CA ILE A 60 28.49 7.91 -4.13
C ILE A 60 27.30 7.34 -4.91
N ASN A 61 26.70 8.23 -5.69
CA ASN A 61 25.59 7.88 -6.57
C ASN A 61 26.15 7.22 -7.84
N LEU A 62 25.53 6.11 -8.24
CA LEU A 62 25.69 5.59 -9.59
C LEU A 62 25.15 6.64 -10.57
N LYS A 63 26.05 7.37 -11.24
CA LYS A 63 25.72 8.48 -12.15
C LYS A 63 25.43 7.99 -13.56
N GLU A 64 26.11 6.93 -13.98
CA GLU A 64 26.05 6.45 -15.36
C GLU A 64 26.01 4.92 -15.42
N VAL A 65 25.09 4.38 -16.21
CA VAL A 65 25.03 2.95 -16.52
C VAL A 65 24.92 2.78 -18.02
N ASN A 66 25.99 2.29 -18.63
CA ASN A 66 26.03 1.98 -20.06
C ASN A 66 25.56 0.54 -20.26
N ILE A 67 24.45 0.35 -20.96
CA ILE A 67 23.91 -0.98 -21.24
C ILE A 67 24.00 -1.24 -22.74
N GLU A 68 24.87 -2.16 -23.13
CA GLU A 68 24.95 -2.60 -24.52
C GLU A 68 23.78 -3.54 -24.82
N PHE A 69 22.82 -3.09 -25.62
CA PHE A 69 21.63 -3.87 -25.92
C PHE A 69 21.06 -3.59 -27.31
N LYS A 70 20.65 -4.63 -28.02
CA LYS A 70 20.17 -4.51 -29.42
C LYS A 70 18.71 -4.05 -29.48
N GLY A 71 18.49 -2.77 -29.78
CA GLY A 71 17.21 -2.12 -30.03
C GLY A 71 17.12 -0.74 -29.37
N ASN A 72 16.02 0.01 -29.59
CA ASN A 72 15.74 1.25 -28.86
C ASN A 72 14.79 0.96 -27.69
N PHE A 73 15.25 1.23 -26.46
CA PHE A 73 14.51 1.00 -25.23
C PHE A 73 14.40 2.26 -24.35
N GLU A 74 14.65 3.45 -24.90
CA GLU A 74 14.63 4.72 -24.14
C GLU A 74 13.32 4.92 -23.39
N LYS A 75 12.18 4.70 -24.07
CA LYS A 75 10.85 4.76 -23.45
C LYS A 75 10.72 3.75 -22.29
N ALA A 76 11.15 2.51 -22.49
CA ALA A 76 11.06 1.48 -21.46
C ALA A 76 11.92 1.81 -20.23
N ILE A 77 13.10 2.40 -20.44
CA ILE A 77 14.00 2.87 -19.38
C ILE A 77 13.37 4.03 -18.62
N GLU A 78 12.85 5.03 -19.32
CA GLU A 78 12.21 6.20 -18.72
C GLU A 78 10.97 5.83 -17.90
N GLU A 79 10.09 4.97 -18.44
CA GLU A 79 8.95 4.46 -17.68
C GLU A 79 9.40 3.70 -16.42
N THR A 80 10.48 2.91 -16.52
CA THR A 80 11.02 2.16 -15.39
C THR A 80 11.60 3.08 -14.32
N ARG A 81 12.27 4.18 -14.72
CA ARG A 81 12.75 5.22 -13.82
C ARG A 81 11.60 5.87 -13.07
N ILE A 82 10.55 6.29 -13.76
CA ILE A 82 9.35 6.89 -13.16
C ILE A 82 8.76 5.96 -12.09
N ILE A 83 8.61 4.66 -12.41
CA ILE A 83 8.09 3.67 -11.49
C ILE A 83 9.00 3.50 -10.27
N ALA A 84 10.32 3.42 -10.47
CA ALA A 84 11.27 3.26 -9.38
C ALA A 84 11.30 4.49 -8.44
N GLU A 85 11.22 5.70 -8.98
CA GLU A 85 11.12 6.92 -8.18
C GLU A 85 9.81 6.98 -7.37
N SER A 86 8.69 6.54 -7.96
CA SER A 86 7.43 6.40 -7.22
C SER A 86 7.50 5.33 -6.12
N VAL A 87 8.27 4.25 -6.33
CA VAL A 87 8.59 3.29 -5.27
C VAL A 87 9.44 3.95 -4.18
N PHE A 88 10.44 4.77 -4.53
CA PHE A 88 11.25 5.49 -3.53
C PHE A 88 10.39 6.40 -2.67
N PHE A 89 9.48 7.16 -3.28
CA PHE A 89 8.56 8.01 -2.54
C PHE A 89 7.73 7.20 -1.53
N ALA A 90 7.17 6.05 -1.95
CA ALA A 90 6.45 5.18 -1.02
C ALA A 90 7.36 4.67 0.11
N ARG A 91 8.60 4.28 -0.19
CA ARG A 91 9.58 3.83 0.81
C ARG A 91 9.98 4.94 1.78
N ASP A 92 10.13 6.17 1.30
CA ASP A 92 10.48 7.32 2.14
C ASP A 92 9.37 7.57 3.16
N LEU A 93 8.10 7.61 2.71
CA LEU A 93 6.96 7.72 3.63
C LEU A 93 6.92 6.58 4.66
N GLN A 94 7.16 5.34 4.24
CA GLN A 94 7.21 4.18 5.11
C GLN A 94 8.35 4.25 6.15
N ASN A 95 9.51 4.78 5.75
CA ASN A 95 10.71 4.77 6.57
C ASN A 95 10.78 5.94 7.56
N LEU A 96 10.07 7.04 7.30
CA LEU A 96 9.92 8.12 8.26
C LEU A 96 9.38 7.62 9.61
N PRO A 97 9.88 8.12 10.75
CA PRO A 97 9.37 7.76 12.06
C PRO A 97 8.01 8.42 12.30
N SER A 98 7.15 7.79 13.09
CA SER A 98 5.76 8.25 13.29
C SER A 98 5.62 9.60 13.97
N ASN A 99 6.65 10.09 14.68
CA ASN A 99 6.65 11.45 15.22
C ASN A 99 6.84 12.53 14.12
N ILE A 100 7.18 12.13 12.89
CA ILE A 100 7.26 13.00 11.71
C ILE A 100 6.14 12.63 10.73
N ALA A 101 6.00 11.35 10.39
CA ALA A 101 5.01 10.85 9.45
C ALA A 101 3.61 10.74 10.06
N THR A 102 3.11 11.84 10.63
CA THR A 102 1.74 11.93 11.14
C THR A 102 0.71 11.92 9.99
N PRO A 103 -0.59 11.70 10.27
CA PRO A 103 -1.66 11.84 9.29
C PRO A 103 -1.63 13.20 8.55
N THR A 104 -1.37 14.30 9.28
CA THR A 104 -1.22 15.63 8.66
C THR A 104 -0.02 15.70 7.73
N TYR A 105 1.13 15.17 8.15
CA TYR A 105 2.33 15.16 7.32
C TYR A 105 2.11 14.39 6.02
N ILE A 106 1.60 13.15 6.11
CA ILE A 106 1.38 12.31 4.93
C ILE A 106 0.33 12.93 4.00
N ALA A 107 -0.76 13.50 4.55
CA ALA A 107 -1.77 14.17 3.74
C ALA A 107 -1.20 15.35 2.96
N ASN A 108 -0.34 16.15 3.59
CA ASN A 108 0.33 17.28 2.94
C ASN A 108 1.32 16.83 1.88
N ALA A 109 2.15 15.82 2.18
CA ALA A 109 3.10 15.24 1.22
C ALA A 109 2.37 14.64 0.01
N ALA A 110 1.27 13.91 0.24
CA ALA A 110 0.43 13.36 -0.82
C ALA A 110 -0.15 14.49 -1.69
N LYS A 111 -0.69 15.54 -1.07
CA LYS A 111 -1.23 16.70 -1.79
C LYS A 111 -0.17 17.37 -2.66
N GLU A 112 0.98 17.70 -2.08
CA GLU A 112 2.06 18.37 -2.77
C GLU A 112 2.55 17.58 -4.00
N GLU A 113 2.86 16.29 -3.82
CA GLU A 113 3.40 15.48 -4.91
C GLU A 113 2.36 15.12 -5.98
N CYS A 114 1.10 14.89 -5.58
CA CYS A 114 0.02 14.62 -6.54
C CYS A 114 -0.31 15.85 -7.39
N GLU A 115 -0.40 17.05 -6.79
CA GLU A 115 -0.74 18.27 -7.52
C GLU A 115 0.36 18.65 -8.53
N LYS A 116 1.65 18.38 -8.23
CA LYS A 116 2.77 18.55 -9.18
C LYS A 116 2.60 17.76 -10.48
N VAL A 117 1.85 16.66 -10.45
CA VAL A 117 1.63 15.78 -11.61
C VAL A 117 0.18 15.81 -12.12
N GLY A 118 -0.58 16.84 -11.72
CA GLY A 118 -1.92 17.09 -12.24
C GLY A 118 -3.04 16.24 -11.64
N ILE A 119 -2.81 15.62 -10.48
CA ILE A 119 -3.83 14.88 -9.72
C ILE A 119 -4.54 15.87 -8.78
N SER A 120 -5.87 15.86 -8.77
CA SER A 120 -6.65 16.66 -7.83
C SER A 120 -6.68 15.98 -6.47
N VAL A 121 -6.40 16.72 -5.39
CA VAL A 121 -6.41 16.16 -4.03
C VAL A 121 -7.42 16.89 -3.14
N LYS A 122 -8.33 16.12 -2.55
CA LYS A 122 -9.24 16.57 -1.49
C LYS A 122 -8.86 15.92 -0.17
N ILE A 123 -8.67 16.75 0.86
CA ILE A 123 -8.48 16.30 2.24
C ILE A 123 -9.80 16.54 2.98
N ILE A 124 -10.46 15.46 3.39
CA ILE A 124 -11.66 15.49 4.21
C ILE A 124 -11.22 15.53 5.67
N GLU A 125 -11.50 16.67 6.31
CA GLU A 125 -11.19 16.92 7.72
C GLU A 125 -12.20 16.25 8.65
N LYS A 126 -11.84 16.11 9.93
CA LYS A 126 -12.64 15.44 10.97
C LYS A 126 -14.13 15.83 10.99
N GLU A 127 -14.43 17.13 10.91
CA GLU A 127 -15.82 17.61 10.95
C GLU A 127 -16.60 17.27 9.67
N GLU A 128 -15.94 17.24 8.51
CA GLU A 128 -16.56 16.78 7.27
C GLU A 128 -16.77 15.26 7.29
N ALA A 129 -15.79 14.49 7.76
CA ALA A 129 -15.91 13.04 7.96
C ALA A 129 -17.09 12.69 8.88
N LYS A 130 -17.31 13.47 9.94
CA LYS A 130 -18.46 13.32 10.85
C LYS A 130 -19.78 13.56 10.13
N LYS A 131 -19.88 14.62 9.31
CA LYS A 131 -21.07 14.91 8.49
C LYS A 131 -21.34 13.83 7.44
N LEU A 132 -20.29 13.20 6.93
CA LEU A 132 -20.38 12.06 6.00
C LEU A 132 -20.73 10.73 6.70
N GLY A 133 -20.76 10.69 8.03
CA GLY A 133 -21.08 9.48 8.79
C GLY A 133 -19.96 8.45 8.83
N MET A 134 -18.69 8.84 8.61
CA MET A 134 -17.51 7.97 8.65
C MET A 134 -17.14 7.58 10.09
N ASN A 135 -18.08 6.98 10.83
CA ASN A 135 -17.92 6.79 12.26
C ASN A 135 -16.94 5.66 12.61
N LEU A 136 -16.73 4.64 11.76
CA LEU A 136 -15.74 3.60 12.03
C LEU A 136 -14.32 4.18 11.94
N TYR A 137 -14.08 4.99 10.91
CA TYR A 137 -12.84 5.75 10.78
C TYR A 137 -12.61 6.68 11.97
N LEU A 138 -13.63 7.46 12.33
CA LEU A 138 -13.54 8.38 13.47
C LEU A 138 -13.42 7.68 14.82
N ALA A 139 -13.94 6.46 14.96
CA ALA A 139 -13.80 5.66 16.19
C ALA A 139 -12.33 5.28 16.43
N VAL A 140 -11.60 4.88 15.39
CA VAL A 140 -10.16 4.62 15.49
C VAL A 140 -9.40 5.89 15.86
N ALA A 141 -9.67 6.98 15.13
CA ALA A 141 -8.98 8.27 15.32
C ALA A 141 -9.19 8.91 16.70
N LYS A 142 -10.27 8.55 17.40
CA LYS A 142 -10.70 9.18 18.65
C LYS A 142 -9.65 9.13 19.76
N GLY A 143 -8.75 8.15 19.69
CA GLY A 143 -7.69 7.95 20.66
C GLY A 143 -6.54 8.97 20.57
N SER A 144 -6.26 9.51 19.38
CA SER A 144 -5.12 10.40 19.15
C SER A 144 -5.45 11.89 19.33
N ASP A 145 -4.44 12.67 19.72
CA ASP A 145 -4.48 14.14 19.69
C ASP A 145 -4.19 14.69 18.28
N GLU A 146 -3.56 13.92 17.42
CA GLU A 146 -3.31 14.27 16.03
C GLU A 146 -4.57 14.07 15.18
N ASN A 147 -4.92 15.08 14.40
CA ASN A 147 -6.19 15.08 13.68
C ASN A 147 -6.18 14.08 12.51
N PRO A 148 -7.25 13.28 12.33
CA PRO A 148 -7.35 12.34 11.23
C PRO A 148 -7.52 13.07 9.89
N LYS A 149 -6.90 12.56 8.82
CA LYS A 149 -6.95 13.12 7.46
C LYS A 149 -7.43 12.07 6.45
N PHE A 150 -8.62 12.26 5.89
CA PHE A 150 -9.12 11.33 4.87
C PHE A 150 -8.81 11.90 3.48
N VAL A 151 -7.84 11.31 2.79
CA VAL A 151 -7.29 11.85 1.54
C VAL A 151 -7.91 11.16 0.34
N VAL A 152 -8.37 11.94 -0.63
CA VAL A 152 -8.95 11.50 -1.90
C VAL A 152 -8.18 12.14 -3.04
N MET A 153 -7.60 11.31 -3.90
CA MET A 153 -6.75 11.69 -5.04
C MET A 153 -7.44 11.28 -6.34
N GLU A 154 -7.79 12.24 -7.19
CA GLU A 154 -8.46 12.00 -8.47
C GLU A 154 -7.51 12.22 -9.64
N TYR A 155 -7.21 11.13 -10.36
CA TYR A 155 -6.52 11.18 -11.64
C TYR A 155 -7.51 10.94 -12.78
N LYS A 156 -7.63 11.91 -13.69
CA LYS A 156 -8.49 11.84 -14.88
C LYS A 156 -7.63 11.71 -16.14
N GLY A 157 -7.11 10.51 -16.40
CA GLY A 157 -6.20 10.23 -17.52
C GLY A 157 -6.88 10.11 -18.89
N GLY A 158 -8.21 10.16 -18.95
CA GLY A 158 -8.99 10.14 -20.19
C GLY A 158 -9.59 8.77 -20.55
N GLY A 159 -9.86 7.93 -19.56
CA GLY A 159 -10.68 6.71 -19.74
C GLY A 159 -12.17 6.98 -19.52
N ASP A 160 -13.03 6.01 -19.84
CA ASP A 160 -14.48 6.12 -19.61
C ASP A 160 -14.91 5.58 -18.24
N LYS A 161 -14.08 4.71 -17.65
CA LYS A 161 -14.37 3.99 -16.41
C LYS A 161 -13.51 4.50 -15.27
N TRP A 162 -14.09 4.56 -14.08
CA TRP A 162 -13.35 4.78 -12.84
C TRP A 162 -12.86 3.46 -12.26
N PHE A 163 -11.64 3.50 -11.73
CA PHE A 163 -11.08 2.45 -10.88
C PHE A 163 -10.73 3.05 -9.52
N SER A 164 -10.83 2.28 -8.44
CA SER A 164 -10.46 2.76 -7.11
C SER A 164 -9.34 1.95 -6.49
N LEU A 165 -8.37 2.65 -5.92
CA LEU A 165 -7.37 2.10 -5.02
C LEU A 165 -7.61 2.64 -3.61
N VAL A 166 -7.67 1.77 -2.61
CA VAL A 166 -7.88 2.16 -1.20
C VAL A 166 -6.70 1.69 -0.35
N GLY A 167 -6.00 2.58 0.33
CA GLY A 167 -4.80 2.24 1.09
C GLY A 167 -4.98 2.45 2.59
N LYS A 168 -4.75 1.42 3.41
CA LYS A 168 -4.73 1.56 4.88
C LYS A 168 -3.66 2.58 5.29
N GLY A 169 -4.07 3.57 6.10
CA GLY A 169 -3.26 4.71 6.49
C GLY A 169 -3.10 4.87 8.01
N ILE A 170 -2.78 3.80 8.74
CA ILE A 170 -2.50 3.94 10.18
C ILE A 170 -1.04 4.39 10.35
N THR A 171 -0.82 5.64 10.73
CA THR A 171 0.56 6.21 10.80
C THR A 171 1.34 5.73 12.01
N PHE A 172 0.63 5.26 13.03
CA PHE A 172 1.17 4.47 14.12
C PHE A 172 0.06 3.64 14.75
N ASP A 173 0.35 2.37 15.03
CA ASP A 173 -0.60 1.44 15.62
C ASP A 173 -0.09 0.87 16.95
N THR A 174 -0.65 1.38 18.04
CA THR A 174 -0.41 0.83 19.38
C THR A 174 -1.32 -0.35 19.72
N GLY A 175 -2.37 -0.58 18.91
CA GLY A 175 -3.52 -1.41 19.23
C GLY A 175 -4.63 -0.71 20.03
N GLY A 176 -4.44 0.55 20.42
CA GLY A 176 -5.42 1.29 21.21
C GLY A 176 -5.55 0.75 22.64
N ILE A 177 -6.77 0.53 23.13
CA ILE A 177 -7.02 -0.06 24.46
C ILE A 177 -6.56 -1.53 24.52
N SER A 178 -6.72 -2.27 23.43
CA SER A 178 -6.16 -3.59 23.20
C SER A 178 -4.65 -3.48 22.86
N LEU A 179 -3.89 -2.91 23.79
CA LEU A 179 -2.49 -2.53 23.58
C LEU A 179 -1.62 -3.72 23.12
N LYS A 180 -0.86 -3.51 22.05
CA LYS A 180 0.13 -4.47 21.56
C LYS A 180 1.25 -4.68 22.60
N PRO A 181 1.91 -5.86 22.60
CA PRO A 181 3.16 -6.03 23.32
C PRO A 181 4.24 -5.04 22.86
N SER A 182 5.21 -4.75 23.71
CA SER A 182 6.32 -3.84 23.38
C SER A 182 7.24 -4.36 22.29
N GLU A 183 7.37 -5.69 22.16
CA GLU A 183 8.19 -6.31 21.14
C GLU A 183 7.72 -5.91 19.74
N LYS A 184 8.62 -5.28 18.96
CA LYS A 184 8.39 -4.82 17.59
C LYS A 184 7.32 -3.74 17.41
N MET A 185 6.85 -3.11 18.49
CA MET A 185 5.89 -2.01 18.38
C MET A 185 6.47 -0.83 17.58
N GLU A 186 7.79 -0.63 17.59
CA GLU A 186 8.48 0.38 16.79
C GLU A 186 8.33 0.17 15.27
N GLU A 187 8.05 -1.07 14.83
CA GLU A 187 7.79 -1.39 13.43
C GLU A 187 6.38 -0.93 12.99
N MET A 188 5.48 -0.59 13.92
CA MET A 188 4.11 -0.14 13.62
C MET A 188 4.04 1.22 12.94
N LYS A 189 5.18 1.91 12.76
CA LYS A 189 5.29 3.03 11.81
C LYS A 189 5.01 2.62 10.36
N TYR A 190 5.21 1.34 10.02
CA TYR A 190 4.94 0.83 8.68
C TYR A 190 3.45 0.57 8.42
N ASP A 191 2.56 0.80 9.38
CA ASP A 191 1.15 0.44 9.27
C ASP A 191 0.31 1.36 8.34
N MET A 192 1.00 2.33 7.74
CA MET A 192 0.53 3.21 6.67
C MET A 192 1.03 2.79 5.28
N SER A 193 1.66 1.61 5.17
CA SER A 193 2.26 1.13 3.91
C SER A 193 1.25 0.97 2.78
N GLY A 194 -0.01 0.67 3.10
CA GLY A 194 -1.08 0.64 2.11
C GLY A 194 -1.31 2.03 1.49
N ALA A 195 -1.41 3.06 2.33
CA ALA A 195 -1.52 4.44 1.88
C ALA A 195 -0.30 4.90 1.07
N ALA A 196 0.91 4.58 1.53
CA ALA A 196 2.15 4.88 0.78
C ALA A 196 2.13 4.28 -0.63
N SER A 197 1.69 3.02 -0.75
CA SER A 197 1.58 2.30 -2.01
C SER A 197 0.56 2.94 -2.96
N VAL A 198 -0.61 3.34 -2.44
CA VAL A 198 -1.63 4.04 -3.23
C VAL A 198 -1.12 5.39 -3.71
N ILE A 199 -0.54 6.23 -2.83
CA ILE A 199 -0.02 7.54 -3.22
C ILE A 199 1.08 7.40 -4.28
N GLY A 200 2.05 6.50 -4.06
CA GLY A 200 3.11 6.23 -5.03
C GLY A 200 2.57 5.75 -6.39
N THR A 201 1.55 4.90 -6.37
CA THR A 201 0.87 4.44 -7.60
C THR A 201 0.21 5.58 -8.34
N MET A 202 -0.54 6.43 -7.64
CA MET A 202 -1.23 7.59 -8.22
C MET A 202 -0.24 8.52 -8.93
N ILE A 203 0.89 8.84 -8.28
CA ILE A 203 1.97 9.63 -8.87
C ILE A 203 2.53 8.95 -10.12
N ALA A 204 2.81 7.64 -10.07
CA ALA A 204 3.37 6.90 -11.18
C ALA A 204 2.44 6.90 -12.41
N ILE A 205 1.16 6.59 -12.24
CA ILE A 205 0.22 6.51 -13.37
C ILE A 205 0.02 7.88 -14.04
N ALA A 206 0.05 8.96 -13.26
CA ALA A 206 -0.05 10.32 -13.77
C ALA A 206 1.20 10.74 -14.55
N ARG A 207 2.39 10.48 -14.00
CA ARG A 207 3.67 10.74 -14.68
C ARG A 207 3.82 9.94 -15.97
N LEU A 208 3.30 8.72 -16.00
CA LEU A 208 3.27 7.87 -17.19
C LEU A 208 2.18 8.28 -18.21
N GLY A 209 1.25 9.17 -17.83
CA GLY A 209 0.17 9.62 -18.69
C GLY A 209 -0.81 8.50 -19.09
N LEU A 210 -1.04 7.52 -18.21
CA LEU A 210 -1.89 6.37 -18.51
C LEU A 210 -3.34 6.81 -18.80
N LYS A 211 -3.98 6.16 -19.78
CA LYS A 211 -5.33 6.52 -20.24
C LYS A 211 -6.43 5.86 -19.41
N VAL A 212 -6.39 6.08 -18.10
CA VAL A 212 -7.34 5.53 -17.11
C VAL A 212 -7.81 6.62 -16.16
N ASN A 213 -9.03 6.49 -15.62
CA ASN A 213 -9.45 7.33 -14.49
C ASN A 213 -9.32 6.51 -13.20
N VAL A 214 -8.54 7.01 -12.25
CA VAL A 214 -8.29 6.32 -10.98
C VAL A 214 -8.55 7.28 -9.83
N VAL A 215 -9.27 6.80 -8.81
CA VAL A 215 -9.37 7.46 -7.52
C VAL A 215 -8.57 6.69 -6.47
N GLY A 216 -7.56 7.35 -5.91
CA GLY A 216 -6.82 6.86 -4.75
C GLY A 216 -7.45 7.38 -3.46
N ILE A 217 -7.74 6.52 -2.50
CA ILE A 217 -8.36 6.88 -1.22
C ILE A 217 -7.50 6.35 -0.09
N THR A 218 -7.10 7.21 0.84
CA THR A 218 -6.31 6.79 2.02
C THR A 218 -6.86 7.44 3.29
N PRO A 219 -7.60 6.70 4.15
CA PRO A 219 -7.95 7.17 5.48
C PRO A 219 -6.70 7.19 6.36
N LEU A 220 -6.21 8.39 6.74
CA LEU A 220 -5.02 8.54 7.57
C LEU A 220 -5.38 8.86 9.02
N THR A 221 -4.90 8.06 9.97
CA THR A 221 -5.07 8.31 11.40
C THR A 221 -4.03 7.55 12.22
N GLU A 222 -3.97 7.79 13.53
CA GLU A 222 -3.23 6.97 14.49
C GLU A 222 -4.21 6.15 15.32
N ASN A 223 -3.79 4.96 15.73
CA ASN A 223 -4.51 4.16 16.73
C ASN A 223 -3.74 4.24 18.05
N MET A 224 -4.24 5.06 18.97
CA MET A 224 -3.56 5.41 20.24
C MET A 224 -4.43 5.08 21.45
N PRO A 225 -3.87 4.62 22.58
CA PRO A 225 -4.60 4.54 23.82
C PRO A 225 -4.79 5.94 24.39
N SER A 226 -5.99 6.26 24.88
CA SER A 226 -6.24 7.46 25.67
C SER A 226 -7.56 7.33 26.43
N GLY A 227 -7.84 8.28 27.34
CA GLY A 227 -9.13 8.33 28.03
C GLY A 227 -10.33 8.56 27.10
N LYS A 228 -10.10 8.90 25.82
CA LYS A 228 -11.14 9.10 24.80
C LYS A 228 -11.24 7.93 23.83
N ALA A 229 -10.27 7.01 23.85
CA ALA A 229 -10.17 5.93 22.88
C ALA A 229 -11.44 5.07 22.83
N THR A 230 -11.67 4.49 21.66
CA THR A 230 -12.67 3.43 21.49
C THR A 230 -12.29 2.24 22.36
N LYS A 231 -13.32 1.54 22.88
CA LYS A 231 -13.16 0.44 23.81
C LYS A 231 -13.75 -0.84 23.24
N PRO A 232 -13.22 -2.02 23.63
CA PRO A 232 -13.92 -3.28 23.47
C PRO A 232 -15.38 -3.19 23.96
N GLY A 233 -16.33 -3.63 23.13
CA GLY A 233 -17.78 -3.56 23.35
C GLY A 233 -18.46 -2.30 22.81
N ASP A 234 -17.72 -1.28 22.34
CA ASP A 234 -18.35 -0.13 21.67
C ASP A 234 -19.00 -0.58 20.35
N ILE A 235 -20.22 -0.12 20.07
CA ILE A 235 -20.93 -0.36 18.81
C ILE A 235 -20.96 0.93 18.00
N VAL A 236 -20.50 0.87 16.76
CA VAL A 236 -20.35 2.03 15.87
C VAL A 236 -20.99 1.75 14.53
N LYS A 237 -21.72 2.74 13.98
CA LYS A 237 -22.39 2.63 12.68
C LYS A 237 -21.53 3.21 11.57
N SER A 238 -21.15 2.39 10.58
CA SER A 238 -20.40 2.82 9.40
C SER A 238 -21.11 3.88 8.55
N MET A 239 -20.36 4.48 7.63
CA MET A 239 -20.88 5.36 6.58
C MET A 239 -21.98 4.67 5.74
N GLY A 240 -21.84 3.37 5.49
CA GLY A 240 -22.84 2.55 4.79
C GLY A 240 -24.03 2.13 5.64
N GLY A 241 -24.05 2.47 6.93
CA GLY A 241 -25.15 2.16 7.85
C GLY A 241 -25.06 0.80 8.54
N ILE A 242 -24.05 -0.02 8.25
CA ILE A 242 -23.79 -1.30 8.95
C ILE A 242 -23.24 -0.99 10.35
N SER A 243 -23.85 -1.56 11.38
CA SER A 243 -23.40 -1.48 12.78
C SER A 243 -22.31 -2.51 13.07
N VAL A 244 -21.23 -2.08 13.71
CA VAL A 244 -20.07 -2.90 14.03
C VAL A 244 -19.81 -2.86 15.53
N GLU A 245 -19.82 -4.03 16.16
CA GLU A 245 -19.32 -4.22 17.52
C GLU A 245 -17.79 -4.34 17.50
N ILE A 246 -17.12 -3.43 18.19
CA ILE A 246 -15.66 -3.38 18.26
C ILE A 246 -15.23 -4.22 19.45
N ILE A 247 -14.73 -5.43 19.21
CA ILE A 247 -14.28 -6.37 20.25
C ILE A 247 -12.80 -6.18 20.56
N ASN A 248 -12.00 -5.83 19.56
CA ASN A 248 -10.56 -5.63 19.71
C ASN A 248 -10.16 -4.36 18.96
N THR A 249 -9.55 -3.39 19.67
CA THR A 249 -9.14 -2.12 19.06
C THR A 249 -7.85 -2.21 18.26
N ASP A 250 -7.16 -3.36 18.30
CA ASP A 250 -6.02 -3.75 17.45
C ASP A 250 -6.45 -4.34 16.09
N ALA A 251 -7.77 -4.35 15.84
CA ALA A 251 -8.36 -4.65 14.54
C ALA A 251 -8.95 -3.36 13.94
N GLU A 252 -8.17 -2.28 13.99
CA GLU A 252 -8.50 -0.91 13.56
C GLU A 252 -8.44 -0.72 12.05
N GLY A 253 -7.48 -1.35 11.37
CA GLY A 253 -7.24 -1.13 9.95
C GLY A 253 -8.46 -1.43 9.09
N ARG A 254 -9.19 -2.49 9.43
CA ARG A 254 -10.42 -2.85 8.72
C ARG A 254 -11.57 -1.86 8.98
N LEU A 255 -11.58 -1.19 10.13
CA LEU A 255 -12.59 -0.17 10.47
C LEU A 255 -12.40 1.09 9.61
N ILE A 256 -11.17 1.58 9.48
CA ILE A 256 -10.90 2.75 8.64
C ILE A 256 -11.12 2.44 7.15
N LEU A 257 -10.78 1.21 6.72
CA LEU A 257 -10.99 0.75 5.36
C LEU A 257 -12.47 0.58 5.03
N ALA A 258 -13.30 0.13 5.98
CA ALA A 258 -14.74 -0.02 5.75
C ALA A 258 -15.40 1.29 5.29
N ASP A 259 -15.15 2.40 6.00
CA ASP A 259 -15.69 3.71 5.59
C ASP A 259 -15.05 4.22 4.28
N ALA A 260 -13.79 3.87 4.00
CA ALA A 260 -13.15 4.22 2.74
C ALA A 260 -13.71 3.44 1.54
N LEU A 261 -14.01 2.15 1.71
CA LEU A 261 -14.66 1.29 0.73
C LEU A 261 -16.11 1.74 0.46
N GLU A 262 -16.81 2.22 1.49
CA GLU A 262 -18.11 2.88 1.35
C GLU A 262 -17.99 4.19 0.56
N TYR A 263 -17.00 5.03 0.85
CA TYR A 263 -16.77 6.27 0.13
C TYR A 263 -16.47 6.03 -1.37
N ALA A 264 -15.72 4.96 -1.69
CA ALA A 264 -15.37 4.60 -3.06
C ALA A 264 -16.60 4.39 -3.98
N LYS A 265 -17.76 4.02 -3.42
CA LYS A 265 -19.02 3.83 -4.17
C LYS A 265 -19.44 5.09 -4.94
N LYS A 266 -19.07 6.29 -4.47
CA LYS A 266 -19.39 7.56 -5.12
C LYS A 266 -18.85 7.68 -6.55
N TYR A 267 -17.82 6.91 -6.89
CA TYR A 267 -17.18 6.94 -8.21
C TYR A 267 -17.76 5.92 -9.18
N ASN A 268 -18.73 5.09 -8.74
CA ASN A 268 -19.25 3.95 -9.51
C ASN A 268 -18.12 3.16 -10.22
N PRO A 269 -17.13 2.65 -9.45
CA PRO A 269 -15.93 2.10 -10.04
C PRO A 269 -16.20 0.75 -10.73
N GLU A 270 -15.51 0.49 -11.84
CA GLU A 270 -15.49 -0.82 -12.50
C GLU A 270 -14.94 -1.89 -11.56
N PHE A 271 -13.94 -1.54 -10.76
CA PHE A 271 -13.49 -2.33 -9.63
C PHE A 271 -12.80 -1.46 -8.57
N VAL A 272 -12.72 -2.01 -7.36
CA VAL A 272 -11.98 -1.44 -6.23
C VAL A 272 -10.95 -2.45 -5.75
N ILE A 273 -9.73 -1.99 -5.51
CA ILE A 273 -8.70 -2.80 -4.85
C ILE A 273 -8.26 -2.06 -3.60
N ASP A 274 -8.33 -2.72 -2.44
CA ASP A 274 -7.71 -2.21 -1.23
C ASP A 274 -6.40 -2.94 -0.89
N ILE A 275 -5.48 -2.21 -0.27
CA ILE A 275 -4.15 -2.69 0.11
C ILE A 275 -3.83 -2.25 1.54
N ALA A 276 -3.44 -3.21 2.37
CA ALA A 276 -3.28 -2.96 3.80
C ALA A 276 -2.28 -3.90 4.46
N THR A 277 -1.52 -3.39 5.42
CA THR A 277 -0.84 -4.18 6.46
C THR A 277 -1.89 -4.62 7.47
N LEU A 278 -2.68 -5.66 7.15
CA LEU A 278 -3.93 -5.89 7.86
C LEU A 278 -3.83 -6.96 8.94
N THR A 279 -3.14 -8.07 8.70
CA THR A 279 -3.13 -9.17 9.66
C THR A 279 -1.79 -9.86 9.85
N GLY A 280 -1.40 -10.07 11.11
CA GLY A 280 -0.32 -11.00 11.45
C GLY A 280 -0.62 -12.44 11.02
N ALA A 281 -1.90 -12.82 10.93
CA ALA A 281 -2.33 -14.13 10.45
C ALA A 281 -1.93 -14.39 8.98
N CYS A 282 -1.93 -13.36 8.12
CA CYS A 282 -1.42 -13.48 6.75
C CYS A 282 0.09 -13.77 6.74
N VAL A 283 0.85 -13.13 7.64
CA VAL A 283 2.29 -13.38 7.80
C VAL A 283 2.56 -14.79 8.29
N VAL A 284 1.76 -15.30 9.25
CA VAL A 284 1.86 -16.69 9.71
C VAL A 284 1.62 -17.69 8.56
N ALA A 285 0.67 -17.40 7.67
CA ALA A 285 0.32 -18.30 6.58
C ALA A 285 1.31 -18.27 5.40
N LEU A 286 1.76 -17.07 4.98
CA LEU A 286 2.52 -16.86 3.74
C LEU A 286 3.98 -16.44 3.97
N GLY A 287 4.36 -16.19 5.22
CA GLY A 287 5.66 -15.65 5.59
C GLY A 287 5.91 -14.26 5.00
N HIS A 288 7.19 -13.92 4.85
CA HIS A 288 7.65 -12.66 4.26
C HIS A 288 7.94 -12.77 2.74
N GLU A 289 7.20 -13.66 2.06
CA GLU A 289 7.48 -14.02 0.66
C GLU A 289 6.36 -13.65 -0.31
N ALA A 290 5.11 -13.52 0.16
CA ALA A 290 3.96 -13.13 -0.67
C ALA A 290 2.90 -12.37 0.14
N ALA A 291 2.18 -11.47 -0.53
CA ALA A 291 0.96 -10.85 0.00
C ALA A 291 -0.23 -11.82 -0.10
N GLY A 292 -1.17 -11.72 0.83
CA GLY A 292 -2.45 -12.43 0.76
C GLY A 292 -3.41 -11.69 -0.18
N LEU A 293 -3.98 -12.40 -1.14
CA LEU A 293 -4.96 -11.87 -2.10
C LEU A 293 -6.31 -12.55 -1.87
N MET A 294 -7.36 -11.77 -1.63
CA MET A 294 -8.73 -12.24 -1.50
C MET A 294 -9.66 -11.34 -2.30
N GLY A 295 -10.87 -11.79 -2.64
CA GLY A 295 -11.82 -10.93 -3.35
C GLY A 295 -13.10 -11.64 -3.73
N ASN A 296 -13.99 -10.91 -4.40
CA ASN A 296 -15.31 -11.40 -4.81
C ASN A 296 -15.47 -11.59 -6.33
N ASN A 297 -14.41 -11.35 -7.11
CA ASN A 297 -14.45 -11.40 -8.57
C ASN A 297 -13.18 -12.07 -9.13
N SER A 298 -13.33 -13.26 -9.72
CA SER A 298 -12.22 -14.07 -10.23
C SER A 298 -11.42 -13.39 -11.33
N GLU A 299 -12.06 -12.64 -12.24
CA GLU A 299 -11.37 -11.92 -13.31
C GLU A 299 -10.41 -10.86 -12.77
N LEU A 300 -10.83 -10.11 -11.74
CA LEU A 300 -10.00 -9.12 -11.06
C LEU A 300 -8.81 -9.78 -10.33
N ILE A 301 -9.07 -10.88 -9.63
CA ILE A 301 -8.03 -11.68 -8.97
C ILE A 301 -6.98 -12.16 -9.97
N ASP A 302 -7.41 -12.66 -11.13
CA ASP A 302 -6.50 -13.11 -12.17
C ASP A 302 -5.70 -11.97 -12.81
N LYS A 303 -6.28 -10.77 -12.96
CA LYS A 303 -5.54 -9.57 -13.40
C LYS A 303 -4.41 -9.24 -12.43
N ILE A 304 -4.68 -9.27 -11.12
CA ILE A 304 -3.68 -9.02 -10.07
C ILE A 304 -2.59 -10.10 -10.09
N LYS A 305 -2.96 -11.38 -10.21
CA LYS A 305 -1.99 -12.50 -10.29
C LYS A 305 -1.08 -12.39 -11.52
N LYS A 306 -1.63 -11.98 -12.67
CA LYS A 306 -0.83 -11.73 -13.89
C LYS A 306 0.16 -10.57 -13.70
N SER A 307 -0.25 -9.48 -13.08
CA SER A 307 0.65 -8.37 -12.75
C SER A 307 1.73 -8.81 -11.76
N SER A 308 1.35 -9.53 -10.70
CA SER A 308 2.26 -10.13 -9.73
C SER A 308 3.37 -10.96 -10.37
N GLN A 309 3.02 -11.78 -11.38
CA GLN A 309 4.00 -12.59 -12.11
C GLN A 309 4.99 -11.75 -12.93
N ARG A 310 4.54 -10.64 -13.52
CA ARG A 310 5.38 -9.74 -14.34
C ARG A 310 6.32 -8.89 -13.50
N THR A 311 5.82 -8.35 -12.39
CA THR A 311 6.57 -7.44 -11.50
C THR A 311 7.42 -8.17 -10.47
N GLY A 312 7.08 -9.43 -10.17
CA GLY A 312 7.70 -10.21 -9.09
C GLY A 312 7.23 -9.81 -7.69
N GLU A 313 6.24 -8.93 -7.58
CA GLU A 313 5.52 -8.65 -6.32
C GLU A 313 4.52 -9.77 -6.07
N ARG A 314 4.99 -10.83 -5.41
CA ARG A 314 4.24 -12.09 -5.26
C ARG A 314 2.97 -11.89 -4.44
N VAL A 315 1.88 -12.42 -4.97
CA VAL A 315 0.59 -12.55 -4.29
C VAL A 315 0.19 -14.01 -4.27
N TRP A 316 -0.54 -14.42 -3.24
CA TRP A 316 -1.14 -15.74 -3.14
C TRP A 316 -2.62 -15.61 -2.81
N GLU A 317 -3.46 -16.29 -3.59
CA GLU A 317 -4.91 -16.25 -3.41
C GLU A 317 -5.31 -17.11 -2.20
N LEU A 318 -5.93 -16.48 -1.21
CA LEU A 318 -6.57 -17.14 -0.07
C LEU A 318 -8.08 -17.26 -0.34
N PRO A 319 -8.74 -18.32 0.18
CA PRO A 319 -10.17 -18.50 -0.04
C PRO A 319 -10.98 -17.42 0.69
N LEU A 320 -12.19 -17.15 0.19
CA LEU A 320 -13.16 -16.25 0.81
C LEU A 320 -14.59 -16.81 0.67
N TRP A 321 -14.79 -18.02 1.18
CA TRP A 321 -16.09 -18.69 1.20
C TRP A 321 -17.08 -18.01 2.15
N ASP A 322 -18.37 -18.24 1.95
CA ASP A 322 -19.41 -17.52 2.68
C ASP A 322 -19.52 -17.94 4.15
N GLU A 323 -19.04 -19.12 4.53
CA GLU A 323 -18.99 -19.62 5.90
C GLU A 323 -18.14 -18.72 6.82
N TYR A 324 -17.14 -18.02 6.28
CA TYR A 324 -16.35 -17.06 7.06
C TYR A 324 -17.18 -15.87 7.56
N ASN A 325 -18.35 -15.60 6.97
CA ASN A 325 -19.28 -14.57 7.47
C ASN A 325 -19.84 -14.93 8.85
N GLU A 326 -19.98 -16.22 9.17
CA GLU A 326 -20.48 -16.67 10.47
C GLU A 326 -19.51 -16.29 11.60
N TYR A 327 -18.21 -16.16 11.29
CA TYR A 327 -17.17 -15.95 12.29
C TYR A 327 -17.16 -14.50 12.80
N ILE A 328 -17.73 -13.58 12.01
CA ILE A 328 -17.83 -12.15 12.32
C ILE A 328 -19.24 -11.73 12.72
N LYS A 329 -20.16 -12.67 13.00
CA LYS A 329 -21.47 -12.33 13.57
C LYS A 329 -21.32 -11.76 14.99
N SER A 330 -22.10 -10.73 15.26
CA SER A 330 -22.26 -10.13 16.60
C SER A 330 -23.64 -10.50 17.14
N ASP A 331 -23.75 -10.59 18.47
CA ASP A 331 -25.04 -10.77 19.16
C ASP A 331 -25.77 -9.42 19.39
N PHE A 332 -25.06 -8.29 19.22
CA PHE A 332 -25.53 -6.95 19.56
C PHE A 332 -25.48 -5.94 18.40
N ALA A 333 -24.82 -6.29 17.29
CA ALA A 333 -24.67 -5.47 16.09
C ALA A 333 -24.78 -6.34 14.82
N ASP A 334 -24.77 -5.72 13.64
CA ASP A 334 -24.83 -6.47 12.37
C ASP A 334 -23.62 -7.40 12.19
N ILE A 335 -22.42 -6.93 12.59
CA ILE A 335 -21.17 -7.69 12.62
C ILE A 335 -20.29 -7.26 13.79
N LYS A 336 -19.29 -8.07 14.14
CA LYS A 336 -18.17 -7.68 15.01
C LYS A 336 -16.87 -7.54 14.22
N ASN A 337 -15.96 -6.71 14.70
CA ASN A 337 -14.72 -6.40 13.96
C ASN A 337 -13.65 -7.51 14.00
N VAL A 338 -13.86 -8.61 14.72
CA VAL A 338 -12.92 -9.74 14.76
C VAL A 338 -13.60 -11.06 14.44
N GLY A 339 -12.85 -11.95 13.81
CA GLY A 339 -13.21 -13.36 13.70
C GLY A 339 -12.80 -14.15 14.93
N ASN A 340 -12.83 -15.49 14.81
CA ASN A 340 -12.23 -16.37 15.81
C ASN A 340 -10.69 -16.44 15.63
N ARG A 341 -10.02 -17.29 16.43
CA ARG A 341 -8.56 -17.46 16.41
C ARG A 341 -8.01 -17.94 15.04
N TYR A 342 -8.81 -18.66 14.26
CA TYR A 342 -8.37 -19.33 13.04
C TYR A 342 -8.80 -18.54 11.79
N GLY A 343 -7.94 -18.49 10.78
CA GLY A 343 -8.27 -17.77 9.53
C GLY A 343 -8.39 -16.25 9.72
N GLY A 344 -7.56 -15.65 10.58
CA GLY A 344 -7.59 -14.21 10.87
C GLY A 344 -7.49 -13.31 9.62
N ALA A 345 -6.68 -13.69 8.64
CA ALA A 345 -6.57 -12.99 7.36
C ALA A 345 -7.89 -13.02 6.57
N ILE A 346 -8.51 -14.20 6.50
CA ILE A 346 -9.74 -14.43 5.74
C ILE A 346 -10.94 -13.76 6.41
N THR A 347 -11.04 -13.83 7.74
CA THR A 347 -12.11 -13.15 8.48
C THR A 347 -11.98 -11.63 8.43
N ALA A 348 -10.76 -11.08 8.32
CA ALA A 348 -10.54 -9.66 8.05
C ALA A 348 -11.06 -9.27 6.66
N ALA A 349 -10.76 -10.06 5.63
CA ALA A 349 -11.30 -9.85 4.30
C ALA A 349 -12.84 -10.06 4.25
N ALA A 350 -13.38 -11.01 4.99
CA ALA A 350 -14.83 -11.22 5.10
C ALA A 350 -15.53 -10.02 5.74
N PHE A 351 -14.90 -9.39 6.74
CA PHE A 351 -15.36 -8.12 7.30
C PHE A 351 -15.39 -7.02 6.23
N LEU A 352 -14.29 -6.84 5.49
CA LEU A 352 -14.23 -5.82 4.42
C LEU A 352 -15.26 -6.07 3.31
N LYS A 353 -15.49 -7.33 2.91
CA LYS A 353 -16.47 -7.73 1.89
C LYS A 353 -17.87 -7.17 2.19
N LYS A 354 -18.25 -6.98 3.47
CA LYS A 354 -19.56 -6.41 3.86
C LYS A 354 -19.77 -4.97 3.40
N PHE A 355 -18.70 -4.23 3.17
CA PHE A 355 -18.72 -2.83 2.73
C PHE A 355 -18.56 -2.69 1.21
N THR A 356 -18.57 -3.80 0.48
CA THR A 356 -18.34 -3.86 -0.96
C THR A 356 -19.60 -4.36 -1.68
N ASN A 357 -20.03 -3.64 -2.71
CA ASN A 357 -21.12 -4.04 -3.61
C ASN A 357 -20.72 -3.95 -5.09
N TYR A 358 -19.40 -3.99 -5.34
CA TYR A 358 -18.74 -3.87 -6.63
C TYR A 358 -17.69 -4.98 -6.78
N LYS A 359 -17.07 -5.11 -7.95
CA LYS A 359 -15.91 -6.00 -8.14
C LYS A 359 -14.79 -5.54 -7.21
N TRP A 360 -14.35 -6.42 -6.33
CA TRP A 360 -13.45 -6.08 -5.25
C TRP A 360 -12.37 -7.13 -5.03
N ALA A 361 -11.16 -6.64 -4.73
CA ALA A 361 -10.05 -7.44 -4.24
C ALA A 361 -9.35 -6.72 -3.07
N HIS A 362 -8.83 -7.52 -2.15
CA HIS A 362 -8.04 -7.09 -1.00
C HIS A 362 -6.65 -7.71 -1.04
N LEU A 363 -5.63 -6.88 -0.85
CA LEU A 363 -4.24 -7.26 -0.69
C LEU A 363 -3.78 -7.03 0.76
N ASP A 364 -3.63 -8.12 1.51
CA ASP A 364 -2.96 -8.10 2.81
C ASP A 364 -1.44 -8.19 2.60
N ILE A 365 -0.77 -7.05 2.80
CA ILE A 365 0.66 -6.86 2.58
C ILE A 365 1.47 -6.88 3.87
N ALA A 366 0.89 -7.26 5.01
CA ALA A 366 1.56 -7.26 6.32
C ALA A 366 2.93 -7.95 6.30
N GLY A 367 3.10 -9.01 5.52
CA GLY A 367 4.36 -9.76 5.43
C GLY A 367 5.41 -9.17 4.49
N VAL A 368 5.02 -8.27 3.59
CA VAL A 368 5.87 -7.82 2.46
C VAL A 368 6.02 -6.30 2.36
N ALA A 369 5.27 -5.54 3.16
CA ALA A 369 5.28 -4.09 3.18
C ALA A 369 6.62 -3.49 3.64
N TYR A 370 7.32 -4.19 4.55
CA TYR A 370 8.64 -3.84 5.07
C TYR A 370 9.48 -5.10 5.29
N THR A 371 10.79 -4.95 5.45
CA THR A 371 11.72 -6.05 5.72
C THR A 371 12.88 -5.60 6.60
N ASP A 372 13.31 -6.48 7.51
CA ASP A 372 14.54 -6.33 8.29
C ASP A 372 15.78 -6.80 7.50
N LYS A 373 15.59 -7.56 6.43
CA LYS A 373 16.63 -8.15 5.59
C LYS A 373 16.80 -7.40 4.27
N GLU A 374 18.05 -7.17 3.89
CA GLU A 374 18.38 -6.73 2.53
C GLU A 374 18.38 -7.91 1.56
N LYS A 375 17.67 -7.75 0.43
CA LYS A 375 17.59 -8.74 -0.66
C LYS A 375 17.75 -8.04 -2.01
N PHE A 376 18.94 -8.08 -2.63
CA PHE A 376 19.20 -7.60 -4.00
C PHE A 376 18.68 -6.17 -4.31
N TYR A 377 17.39 -6.02 -4.65
CA TYR A 377 16.69 -4.77 -4.99
C TYR A 377 15.71 -4.29 -3.89
N ILE A 378 15.64 -5.02 -2.77
CA ILE A 378 14.85 -4.69 -1.59
C ILE A 378 15.85 -4.34 -0.48
N LYS A 379 15.71 -3.12 0.05
CA LYS A 379 16.52 -2.61 1.16
C LYS A 379 15.80 -2.82 2.49
N LYS A 380 16.52 -2.74 3.60
CA LYS A 380 15.92 -2.74 4.93
C LYS A 380 14.94 -1.57 5.06
N GLY A 381 13.81 -1.80 5.72
CA GLY A 381 12.72 -0.85 5.89
C GLY A 381 11.56 -1.09 4.92
N GLY A 382 10.84 -0.02 4.58
CA GLY A 382 9.72 -0.05 3.63
C GLY A 382 10.13 -0.59 2.27
N THR A 383 9.31 -1.45 1.68
CA THR A 383 9.59 -2.06 0.37
C THR A 383 8.97 -1.30 -0.80
N GLY A 384 7.93 -0.49 -0.54
CA GLY A 384 7.06 0.11 -1.55
C GLY A 384 6.17 -0.91 -2.29
N PHE A 385 5.91 -2.08 -1.70
CA PHE A 385 5.10 -3.14 -2.29
C PHE A 385 3.74 -2.62 -2.77
N GLY A 386 3.33 -3.03 -3.98
CA GLY A 386 2.05 -2.67 -4.58
C GLY A 386 2.19 -1.58 -5.64
N VAL A 387 3.16 -0.66 -5.54
CA VAL A 387 3.34 0.41 -6.54
C VAL A 387 3.60 -0.17 -7.93
N ARG A 388 4.54 -1.12 -8.04
CA ARG A 388 4.87 -1.76 -9.32
C ARG A 388 3.72 -2.62 -9.81
N LEU A 389 3.13 -3.40 -8.91
CA LEU A 389 1.99 -4.27 -9.22
C LEU A 389 0.80 -3.48 -9.79
N PHE A 390 0.42 -2.37 -9.17
CA PHE A 390 -0.71 -1.59 -9.64
C PHE A 390 -0.39 -0.85 -10.94
N VAL A 391 0.80 -0.25 -11.08
CA VAL A 391 1.18 0.41 -12.33
C VAL A 391 1.16 -0.57 -13.51
N ASP A 392 1.74 -1.76 -13.35
CA ASP A 392 1.69 -2.81 -14.39
C ASP A 392 0.25 -3.24 -14.71
N MET A 393 -0.60 -3.35 -13.70
CA MET A 393 -2.01 -3.67 -13.89
C MET A 393 -2.75 -2.57 -14.67
N PHE A 394 -2.62 -1.30 -14.30
CA PHE A 394 -3.28 -0.18 -14.99
C PHE A 394 -2.76 0.02 -16.41
N LYS A 395 -1.49 -0.28 -16.69
CA LYS A 395 -0.95 -0.28 -18.06
C LYS A 395 -1.61 -1.31 -18.97
N SER A 396 -2.28 -2.32 -18.41
CA SER A 396 -2.95 -3.38 -19.16
C SER A 396 -4.46 -3.17 -19.36
N LEU A 397 -5.00 -2.03 -18.91
CA LEU A 397 -6.42 -1.69 -18.99
C LEU A 397 -6.77 -0.84 -20.20
#